data_AF-V2Z720-F1
#
_entry.id   AF-V2Z720-F1
#
_cell.length_a   1.000
_cell.length_b   1.000
_cell.length_c   1.000
_cell.angle_alpha   90.00
_cell.angle_beta   90.00
_cell.angle_gamma   90.00
#
_symmetry.space_group_name_H-M   'P 1'
#
loop_
_entity.id
_entity.type
_entity.pdbx_description
1 polymer ?
#
loop_
_entity_poly.entity_id
_entity_poly.type
_entity_poly.pdbx_seq_one_letter_code
_entity_poly.pdbx_strand_id
1 'polypeptide(L)'
;MKKLEQKFMVTKNFIRENPGANINTVAKECKVSIPQIKKWIREERLSFSQQSGIGIECDNCGKMIRTGRFCAECKAKMINSLDNAYEKPKPVVQQKKEREKERMRFLDK
;
A
#
# COMPACT_ATOMS: atom_id res chain seq x y z
N MET A 1 11.41 -6.20 -26.63
CA MET A 1 10.06 -6.18 -26.02
C MET A 1 9.37 -7.55 -26.09
N LYS A 2 9.07 -8.13 -27.26
CA LYS A 2 8.24 -9.36 -27.41
C LYS A 2 8.70 -10.60 -26.60
N LYS A 3 10.01 -10.86 -26.51
CA LYS A 3 10.54 -12.06 -25.81
C LYS A 3 10.27 -12.07 -24.30
N LEU A 4 10.30 -10.90 -23.65
CA LEU A 4 10.11 -10.81 -22.19
C LEU A 4 8.62 -11.01 -21.83
N GLU A 5 7.74 -10.49 -22.67
CA GLU A 5 6.29 -10.61 -22.52
C GLU A 5 5.82 -12.06 -22.74
N GLN A 6 6.41 -12.76 -23.71
CA GLN A 6 6.20 -14.21 -23.87
C GLN A 6 6.59 -14.99 -22.63
N LYS A 7 7.79 -14.73 -22.06
CA LYS A 7 8.24 -15.36 -20.82
C LYS A 7 7.31 -15.03 -19.64
N PHE A 8 6.80 -13.81 -19.57
CA PHE A 8 5.81 -13.42 -18.57
C PHE A 8 4.52 -14.25 -18.68
N MET A 9 3.99 -14.42 -19.90
CA MET A 9 2.80 -15.26 -20.13
C MET A 9 3.03 -16.71 -19.71
N VAL A 10 4.17 -17.29 -20.10
CA VAL A 10 4.56 -18.65 -19.69
C VAL A 10 4.63 -18.77 -18.16
N THR A 11 5.28 -17.80 -17.51
CA THR A 11 5.41 -17.74 -16.04
C THR A 11 4.05 -17.65 -15.35
N LYS A 12 3.16 -16.81 -15.87
CA LYS A 12 1.82 -16.62 -15.33
C LYS A 12 0.98 -17.89 -15.46
N ASN A 13 1.06 -18.59 -16.58
CA ASN A 13 0.36 -19.86 -16.78
C ASN A 13 0.90 -20.93 -15.83
N PHE A 14 2.23 -21.05 -15.71
CA PHE A 14 2.86 -22.01 -14.82
C PHE A 14 2.44 -21.83 -13.36
N ILE A 15 2.36 -20.59 -12.86
CA ILE A 15 1.91 -20.30 -11.49
C ILE A 15 0.43 -20.63 -11.29
N ARG A 16 -0.41 -20.45 -12.32
CA ARG A 16 -1.83 -20.84 -12.26
C ARG A 16 -2.02 -22.35 -12.18
N GLU A 17 -1.23 -23.09 -12.94
CA GLU A 17 -1.25 -24.56 -12.93
C GLU A 17 -0.59 -25.12 -11.66
N ASN A 18 0.39 -24.40 -11.10
CA ASN A 18 1.14 -24.81 -9.92
C ASN A 18 1.03 -23.76 -8.80
N PRO A 19 -0.12 -23.68 -8.10
CA PRO A 19 -0.36 -22.65 -7.09
C PRO A 19 0.57 -22.72 -5.88
N GLY A 20 1.32 -23.82 -5.70
CA GLY A 20 2.33 -24.02 -4.64
C GLY A 20 3.79 -23.85 -5.09
N ALA A 21 4.06 -23.53 -6.37
CA ALA A 21 5.43 -23.54 -6.90
C ALA A 21 6.27 -22.35 -6.43
N ASN A 22 7.43 -22.63 -5.81
CA ASN A 22 8.40 -21.64 -5.31
C ASN A 22 8.95 -20.72 -6.42
N ILE A 23 9.28 -19.46 -6.12
CA ILE A 23 9.99 -18.53 -7.03
C ILE A 23 11.23 -19.19 -7.65
N ASN A 24 11.98 -19.98 -6.88
CA ASN A 24 13.15 -20.70 -7.40
C ASN A 24 12.78 -21.75 -8.46
N THR A 25 11.67 -22.47 -8.25
CA THR A 25 11.15 -23.45 -9.20
C THR A 25 10.67 -22.76 -10.47
N VAL A 26 9.86 -21.70 -10.30
CA VAL A 26 9.35 -20.89 -11.41
C VAL A 26 10.50 -20.29 -12.24
N ALA A 27 11.57 -19.81 -11.58
CA ALA A 27 12.75 -19.26 -12.26
C ALA A 27 13.44 -20.31 -13.14
N LYS A 28 13.56 -21.55 -12.64
CA LYS A 28 14.15 -22.67 -13.38
C LYS A 28 13.26 -23.11 -14.54
N GLU A 29 11.99 -23.40 -14.27
CA GLU A 29 11.04 -23.92 -15.26
C GLU A 29 10.75 -22.91 -16.38
N CYS A 30 10.48 -21.66 -16.01
CA CYS A 30 10.16 -20.61 -16.98
C CYS A 30 11.41 -19.95 -17.58
N LYS A 31 12.62 -20.36 -17.19
CA LYS A 31 13.92 -19.82 -17.63
C LYS A 31 13.96 -18.29 -17.56
N VAL A 32 13.54 -17.76 -16.40
CA VAL A 32 13.53 -16.34 -16.05
C VAL A 32 14.36 -16.13 -14.79
N SER A 33 14.95 -14.95 -14.65
CA SER A 33 15.74 -14.64 -13.47
C SER A 33 14.84 -14.33 -12.26
N ILE A 34 15.28 -14.71 -11.07
CA ILE A 34 14.59 -14.39 -9.81
C ILE A 34 14.34 -12.88 -9.66
N PRO A 35 15.30 -11.98 -9.97
CA PRO A 35 15.05 -10.53 -9.93
C PRO A 35 13.91 -10.10 -10.85
N GLN A 36 13.77 -10.74 -12.02
CA GLN A 36 12.70 -10.43 -12.97
C GLN A 36 11.33 -10.85 -12.43
N ILE A 37 11.24 -12.03 -11.81
CA ILE A 37 10.01 -12.48 -11.13
C ILE A 37 9.67 -11.53 -9.99
N LYS A 38 10.64 -11.20 -9.12
CA LYS A 38 10.45 -10.23 -8.02
C LYS A 38 9.94 -8.89 -8.56
N LYS A 39 10.47 -8.41 -9.69
CA LYS A 39 10.02 -7.18 -10.34
C LYS A 39 8.55 -7.27 -10.76
N TRP A 40 8.13 -8.34 -11.41
CA TRP A 40 6.73 -8.52 -11.82
C TRP A 40 5.75 -8.57 -10.64
N ILE A 41 6.17 -9.13 -9.49
CA ILE A 41 5.38 -9.13 -8.26
C ILE A 41 5.27 -7.71 -7.67
N ARG A 42 6.37 -6.95 -7.65
CA ARG A 42 6.38 -5.56 -7.20
C ARG A 42 5.53 -4.64 -8.08
N GLU A 43 5.50 -4.91 -9.39
CA GLU A 43 4.65 -4.23 -10.37
C GLU A 43 3.19 -4.70 -10.35
N GLU A 44 2.81 -5.60 -9.44
CA GLU A 44 1.47 -6.20 -9.32
C GLU A 44 0.97 -6.90 -10.59
N ARG A 45 1.87 -7.18 -11.53
CA ARG A 45 1.57 -7.90 -12.78
C ARG A 45 1.47 -9.41 -12.53
N LEU A 46 2.12 -9.90 -11.48
CA LEU A 46 2.19 -11.31 -11.10
C LEU A 46 1.83 -11.49 -9.63
N SER A 47 1.02 -12.49 -9.31
CA SER A 47 0.66 -12.84 -7.94
C SER A 47 0.70 -14.34 -7.73
N PHE A 48 1.09 -14.76 -6.52
CA PHE A 48 1.09 -16.16 -6.10
C PHE A 48 -0.13 -16.45 -5.22
N SER A 49 -0.58 -17.72 -5.22
CA SER A 49 -1.68 -18.16 -4.36
C SER A 49 -1.29 -18.10 -2.89
N GLN A 50 -2.27 -17.85 -2.00
CA GLN A 50 -2.05 -17.76 -0.55
C GLN A 50 -1.53 -19.07 0.08
N GLN A 51 -1.77 -20.21 -0.57
CA GLN A 51 -1.28 -21.52 -0.12
C GLN A 51 0.21 -21.74 -0.39
N SER A 52 0.79 -21.00 -1.33
CA SER A 52 2.23 -21.03 -1.49
C SER A 52 2.88 -20.24 -0.36
N GLY A 53 3.83 -20.85 0.35
CA GLY A 53 4.65 -20.18 1.38
C GLY A 53 5.63 -19.16 0.79
N ILE A 54 5.23 -18.47 -0.28
CA ILE A 54 6.08 -17.65 -1.13
C ILE A 54 5.73 -16.19 -0.88
N GLY A 55 6.77 -15.42 -0.56
CA GLY A 55 6.69 -13.97 -0.46
C GLY A 55 7.98 -13.34 -0.97
N ILE A 56 7.87 -12.07 -1.33
CA ILE A 56 9.02 -11.19 -1.50
C ILE A 56 9.15 -10.31 -0.26
N GLU A 57 10.31 -9.73 -0.05
CA GLU A 57 10.52 -8.78 1.04
C GLU A 57 9.90 -7.41 0.71
N CYS A 58 9.30 -6.77 1.72
CA CYS A 58 8.91 -5.36 1.67
C CYS A 58 10.15 -4.49 1.55
N ASP A 59 10.19 -3.58 0.56
CA ASP A 59 11.34 -2.68 0.34
C ASP A 59 11.61 -1.73 1.53
N ASN A 60 10.62 -1.49 2.39
CA ASN A 60 10.76 -0.56 3.53
C ASN A 60 11.12 -1.25 4.85
N CYS A 61 10.58 -2.44 5.12
CA CYS A 61 10.75 -3.09 6.43
C CYS A 61 11.19 -4.55 6.37
N GLY A 62 11.42 -5.11 5.18
CA GLY A 62 11.84 -6.51 4.99
C GLY A 62 10.76 -7.56 5.27
N LYS A 63 9.58 -7.18 5.78
CA LYS A 63 8.47 -8.11 6.02
C LYS A 63 8.11 -8.86 4.73
N MET A 64 7.91 -10.17 4.83
CA MET A 64 7.47 -10.97 3.69
C MET A 64 6.06 -10.57 3.25
N ILE A 65 5.92 -10.15 2.00
CA ILE A 65 4.69 -9.75 1.31
C ILE A 65 4.45 -10.66 0.12
N ARG A 66 3.19 -10.92 -0.21
CA ARG A 66 2.83 -11.81 -1.33
C ARG A 66 2.69 -11.06 -2.65
N THR A 67 2.34 -9.78 -2.59
CA THR A 67 2.14 -8.91 -3.75
C THR A 67 2.57 -7.48 -3.42
N GLY A 68 2.87 -6.70 -4.45
CA GLY A 68 3.19 -5.28 -4.32
C GLY A 68 4.62 -5.01 -3.85
N ARG A 69 4.94 -3.73 -3.68
CA ARG A 69 6.27 -3.28 -3.26
C ARG A 69 6.44 -3.14 -1.75
N PHE A 70 5.34 -2.82 -1.07
CA PHE A 70 5.33 -2.51 0.36
C PHE A 70 4.26 -3.34 1.07
N CYS A 71 4.51 -3.70 2.32
CA CYS A 71 3.49 -4.33 3.15
C CYS A 71 2.34 -3.36 3.46
N ALA A 72 1.18 -3.90 3.84
CA ALA A 72 0.00 -3.12 4.16
C ALA A 72 0.28 -2.02 5.21
N GLU A 73 1.09 -2.32 6.23
CA GLU A 73 1.47 -1.35 7.26
C GLU A 73 2.33 -0.21 6.70
N CYS A 74 3.32 -0.51 5.85
CA CYS A 74 4.16 0.51 5.23
C CYS A 74 3.35 1.38 4.27
N LYS A 75 2.42 0.76 3.53
CA LYS A 75 1.48 1.47 2.65
C LYS A 75 0.58 2.42 3.45
N ALA A 76 0.02 1.94 4.57
CA ALA A 76 -0.82 2.76 5.44
C ALA A 76 -0.06 3.95 6.05
N LYS A 77 1.17 3.72 6.54
CA LYS A 77 2.03 4.81 7.05
C LYS A 77 2.33 5.87 6.00
N MET A 78 2.56 5.46 4.75
CA MET A 78 2.84 6.37 3.65
C MET A 78 1.63 7.24 3.30
N ILE A 79 0.43 6.64 3.21
CA ILE A 79 -0.82 7.37 2.95
C ILE A 79 -1.11 8.38 4.06
N ASN A 80 -0.97 7.96 5.32
CA ASN A 80 -1.21 8.84 6.47
C ASN A 80 -0.23 10.01 6.52
N SER A 81 1.02 9.82 6.10
CA SER A 81 2.01 10.91 6.04
C SER A 81 1.66 11.97 5.00
N LEU A 82 1.04 11.56 3.88
CA LEU A 82 0.57 12.49 2.86
C LEU A 82 -0.68 13.25 3.31
N ASP A 83 -1.62 12.58 3.98
CA ASP A 83 -2.85 13.22 4.48
C ASP A 83 -2.55 14.35 5.48
N ASN A 84 -1.56 14.15 6.35
CA ASN A 84 -1.09 15.19 7.27
C ASN A 84 -0.40 16.36 6.56
N ALA A 85 0.25 16.14 5.41
CA ALA A 85 0.87 17.21 4.62
C ALA A 85 -0.17 18.07 3.88
N TYR A 86 -1.37 17.53 3.65
CA TYR A 86 -2.51 18.22 3.04
C TYR A 86 -3.52 18.77 4.07
N GLU A 87 -3.14 18.93 5.35
CA GLU A 87 -3.98 19.59 6.34
C GLU A 87 -4.38 20.99 5.85
N LYS A 88 -5.63 21.09 5.34
CA LYS A 88 -6.32 22.34 5.09
C LYS A 88 -6.25 23.16 6.39
N PRO A 89 -5.97 24.47 6.33
CA PRO A 89 -5.93 25.30 7.54
C PRO A 89 -7.25 25.13 8.28
N LYS A 90 -7.16 24.64 9.52
CA LYS A 90 -8.32 24.43 10.40
C LYS A 90 -9.02 25.79 10.55
N PRO A 91 -10.32 25.92 10.25
CA PRO A 91 -11.01 27.18 10.46
C PRO A 91 -10.93 27.52 11.95
N VAL A 92 -10.19 28.58 12.27
CA VAL A 92 -10.16 29.18 13.60
C VAL A 92 -11.60 29.54 13.97
N VAL A 93 -12.18 28.77 14.87
CA VAL A 93 -13.50 29.03 15.44
C VAL A 93 -13.40 30.35 16.20
N GLN A 94 -13.92 31.42 15.60
CA GLN A 94 -14.03 32.72 16.26
C GLN A 94 -14.96 32.56 17.47
N GLN A 95 -14.38 32.61 18.68
CA GLN A 95 -15.14 32.60 19.92
C GLN A 95 -16.06 33.82 19.93
N LYS A 96 -17.37 33.54 19.93
CA LYS A 96 -18.44 34.54 19.95
C LYS A 96 -18.32 35.30 21.28
N LYS A 97 -17.96 36.59 21.23
CA LYS A 97 -17.93 37.48 22.40
C LYS A 97 -19.30 37.43 23.09
N GLU A 98 -19.28 36.96 24.33
CA GLU A 98 -20.41 36.95 25.24
C GLU A 98 -20.90 38.40 25.40
N ARG A 99 -22.11 38.70 24.93
CA ARG A 99 -22.75 40.00 25.14
C ARG A 99 -23.01 40.12 26.64
N GLU A 100 -22.19 40.94 27.28
CA GLU A 100 -22.39 41.54 28.59
C GLU A 100 -23.86 41.93 28.72
N LYS A 101 -24.63 41.13 29.47
CA LYS A 101 -25.98 41.49 29.89
C LYS A 101 -25.84 42.67 30.83
N GLU A 102 -25.92 43.84 30.23
CA GLU A 102 -26.02 45.15 30.84
C GLU A 102 -27.00 45.06 32.03
N ARG A 103 -26.42 45.02 33.23
CA ARG A 103 -27.13 45.31 34.48
C ARG A 103 -27.60 46.75 34.38
N MET A 104 -28.90 46.98 34.19
CA MET A 104 -29.50 48.19 34.74
C MET A 104 -30.47 47.79 35.85
N ARG A 105 -30.00 48.16 37.03
CA ARG A 105 -30.53 47.91 38.36
C ARG A 105 -31.67 48.90 38.59
N PHE A 106 -32.76 48.37 39.13
CA PHE A 106 -33.85 49.09 39.78
C PHE A 106 -33.36 50.32 40.55
N LEU A 107 -34.05 51.45 40.38
CA LEU A 107 -34.20 52.45 41.42
C LEU A 107 -35.68 52.82 41.53
N ASP A 108 -36.26 52.35 42.62
CA ASP A 108 -37.50 52.77 43.26
C ASP A 108 -37.59 54.30 43.44
N LYS A 109 -38.67 54.95 42.99
CA LYS A 109 -39.69 55.67 43.80
C LYS A 109 -40.61 56.53 42.92
#